data_AF-B6SMX5-F1
#
_entry.id   AF-B6SMX5-F1
#
_cell.length_a   1.000
_cell.length_b   1.000
_cell.length_c   1.000
_cell.angle_alpha   90.00
_cell.angle_beta   90.00
_cell.angle_gamma   90.00
#
_symmetry.space_group_name_H-M   'P 1'
#
loop_
_entity.id
_entity.type
_entity.pdbx_description
1 polymer ?
#
loop_
_entity_poly.entity_id
_entity_poly.type
_entity_poly.pdbx_seq_one_letter_code
_entity_poly.pdbx_strand_id
1 'polypeptide(L)'
;MKAQVAAATVLVLLLLTFAAEARTCMSRSQEQKGRCFHDTDCAAVCVKQSFTGGLCNGRPPFKQCFCTKPCKRERADATLRSSGL
;
A
#
# COMPACT_ATOMS: atom_id res chain seq x y z
N MET A 1 -19.37 36.93 -14.83
CA MET A 1 -18.57 35.85 -15.47
C MET A 1 -17.15 35.73 -14.88
N LYS A 2 -16.38 36.82 -14.73
CA LYS A 2 -15.00 36.80 -14.19
C LYS A 2 -14.85 36.18 -12.78
N ALA A 3 -15.77 36.50 -11.87
CA ALA A 3 -15.76 35.97 -10.50
C ALA A 3 -16.03 34.46 -10.43
N GLN A 4 -16.86 33.94 -11.35
CA GLN A 4 -17.19 32.51 -11.42
C GLN A 4 -16.00 31.70 -11.92
N VAL A 5 -15.27 32.22 -12.91
CA VAL A 5 -14.04 31.60 -13.43
C VAL A 5 -12.93 31.60 -12.38
N ALA A 6 -12.79 32.68 -11.60
CA ALA A 6 -11.84 32.76 -10.49
C ALA A 6 -12.17 31.75 -9.37
N ALA A 7 -13.43 31.61 -8.99
CA ALA A 7 -13.84 30.64 -7.97
C ALA A 7 -13.60 29.19 -8.44
N ALA A 8 -13.92 28.87 -9.70
CA ALA A 8 -13.69 27.55 -10.27
C ALA A 8 -12.19 27.21 -10.35
N THR A 9 -11.34 28.17 -10.74
CA THR A 9 -9.89 27.96 -10.80
C THR A 9 -9.28 27.74 -9.42
N VAL A 10 -9.69 28.51 -8.40
CA VAL A 10 -9.25 28.30 -7.01
C VAL A 10 -9.70 26.94 -6.50
N LEU A 11 -10.94 26.54 -6.75
CA LEU A 11 -11.45 25.23 -6.35
C LEU A 11 -10.66 24.09 -6.99
N VAL A 12 -10.37 24.17 -8.30
CA VAL A 12 -9.56 23.18 -9.00
C VAL A 12 -8.14 23.12 -8.44
N LEU A 13 -7.50 24.26 -8.20
CA LEU A 13 -6.15 24.32 -7.60
C LEU A 13 -6.10 23.68 -6.22
N LEU A 14 -7.12 23.90 -5.38
CA LEU A 14 -7.22 23.25 -4.08
C LEU A 14 -7.29 21.73 -4.26
N LEU A 15 -8.23 21.23 -5.06
CA LEU A 15 -8.41 19.78 -5.28
C LEU A 15 -7.12 19.09 -5.77
N LEU A 16 -6.33 19.75 -6.61
CA LEU A 16 -5.06 19.22 -7.10
C LEU A 16 -3.98 19.14 -6.01
N THR A 17 -3.97 20.07 -5.04
CA THR A 17 -2.98 20.07 -3.95
C THR A 17 -3.30 19.07 -2.83
N PHE A 18 -4.57 18.76 -2.60
CA PHE A 18 -5.00 17.83 -1.55
C PHE A 18 -4.97 16.34 -1.96
N ALA A 19 -4.59 16.04 -3.21
CA ALA A 19 -4.40 14.66 -3.69
C ALA A 19 -3.07 14.07 -3.17
N ALA A 20 -2.93 13.95 -1.85
CA ALA A 20 -1.82 13.23 -1.23
C ALA A 20 -2.22 11.77 -1.02
N GLU A 21 -1.84 10.89 -1.95
CA GLU A 21 -2.05 9.46 -1.77
C GLU A 21 -1.08 8.88 -0.72
N ALA A 22 -1.62 8.22 0.30
CA ALA A 22 -0.81 7.46 1.24
C ALA A 22 -0.18 6.26 0.52
N ARG A 23 1.15 6.28 0.37
CA ARG A 23 1.87 5.15 -0.24
C ARG A 23 1.76 3.92 0.65
N THR A 24 1.30 2.82 0.07
CA THR A 24 1.27 1.51 0.74
C THR A 24 2.46 0.68 0.28
N CYS A 25 3.22 0.16 1.25
CA CYS A 25 4.38 -0.69 1.03
C CYS A 25 3.96 -2.16 1.17
N MET A 26 4.44 -3.00 0.26
CA MET A 26 4.16 -4.44 0.23
C MET A 26 5.43 -5.25 0.49
N SER A 27 5.32 -6.33 1.25
CA SER A 27 6.39 -7.31 1.46
C SER A 27 5.84 -8.72 1.38
N ARG A 28 6.59 -9.65 0.78
CA ARG A 28 6.20 -11.06 0.73
C ARG A 28 6.27 -11.66 2.13
N SER A 29 5.21 -12.34 2.58
CA SER A 29 5.23 -13.02 3.88
C SER A 29 6.27 -14.14 3.87
N GLN A 30 7.19 -14.16 4.84
CA GLN A 30 8.19 -15.23 4.95
C GLN A 30 7.61 -16.51 5.59
N GLU A 31 6.57 -16.35 6.40
CA GLU A 31 5.87 -17.43 7.10
C GLU A 31 4.99 -18.25 6.14
N GLN A 32 4.46 -17.60 5.09
CA GLN A 32 3.52 -18.25 4.17
C GLN A 32 4.25 -18.90 2.98
N LYS A 33 4.75 -20.12 3.18
CA LYS A 33 5.17 -21.00 2.08
C LYS A 33 3.94 -21.70 1.47
N GLY A 34 3.17 -21.02 0.61
CA GLY A 34 2.02 -21.68 -0.02
C GLY A 34 1.12 -20.79 -0.89
N ARG A 35 0.09 -21.42 -1.46
CA ARG A 35 -0.95 -20.76 -2.26
C ARG A 35 -1.86 -19.96 -1.34
N CYS A 36 -2.08 -18.69 -1.68
CA CYS A 36 -2.97 -17.79 -0.96
C CYS A 36 -4.40 -17.92 -1.51
N PHE A 37 -5.33 -18.40 -0.70
CA PHE A 37 -6.71 -18.62 -1.12
C PHE A 37 -7.65 -17.48 -0.69
N HIS A 38 -7.40 -16.91 0.49
CA HIS A 38 -8.28 -15.92 1.09
C HIS A 38 -7.46 -14.79 1.72
N ASP A 39 -7.86 -13.54 1.43
CA ASP A 39 -7.13 -12.35 1.85
C ASP A 39 -7.15 -12.15 3.38
N THR A 40 -8.22 -12.56 4.06
CA THR A 40 -8.34 -12.38 5.52
C THR A 40 -7.36 -13.26 6.29
N ASP A 41 -7.13 -14.50 5.84
CA ASP A 41 -6.07 -15.37 6.37
C ASP A 41 -4.68 -14.75 6.17
N CYS A 42 -4.41 -14.22 4.98
CA CYS A 42 -3.16 -13.54 4.69
C CYS A 42 -2.98 -12.30 5.60
N ALA A 43 -4.02 -11.49 5.77
CA ALA A 43 -3.99 -10.33 6.65
C ALA A 43 -3.72 -10.72 8.11
N ALA A 44 -4.36 -11.77 8.62
CA ALA A 44 -4.16 -12.24 9.99
C ALA A 44 -2.71 -12.69 10.27
N VAL A 45 -2.06 -13.33 9.30
CA VAL A 45 -0.63 -13.70 9.38
C VAL A 45 0.26 -12.44 9.32
N CYS A 46 -0.08 -11.49 8.47
CA CYS A 46 0.70 -10.26 8.30
C CYS A 46 0.63 -9.32 9.51
N VAL A 47 -0.52 -9.24 10.19
CA VAL A 47 -0.66 -8.43 11.42
C VAL A 47 0.29 -8.92 12.52
N LYS A 48 0.48 -10.24 12.65
CA LYS A 48 1.48 -10.81 13.57
C LYS A 48 2.92 -10.45 13.22
N GLN A 49 3.21 -10.12 11.96
CA GLN A 49 4.51 -9.70 11.45
C GLN A 49 4.72 -8.17 11.49
N SER A 50 3.94 -7.43 12.29
CA SER A 50 4.00 -5.96 12.37
C SER A 50 3.63 -5.22 11.07
N PHE A 51 2.78 -5.83 10.24
CA PHE A 51 2.13 -5.16 9.11
C PHE A 51 0.71 -4.75 9.50
N THR A 52 0.11 -3.81 8.76
CA THR A 52 -1.26 -3.34 9.03
C THR A 52 -2.31 -4.11 8.23
N GLY A 53 -1.90 -4.97 7.30
CA GLY A 53 -2.79 -5.82 6.52
C GLY A 53 -2.04 -6.81 5.63
N GLY A 54 -2.78 -7.49 4.75
CA GLY A 54 -2.23 -8.40 3.75
C GLY A 54 -3.27 -8.79 2.71
N LEU A 55 -2.79 -9.20 1.52
CA LEU A 55 -3.64 -9.64 0.40
C LEU A 55 -2.97 -10.73 -0.44
N CYS A 56 -3.80 -11.56 -1.06
CA CYS A 56 -3.41 -12.58 -2.01
C CYS A 56 -3.21 -11.96 -3.40
N ASN A 57 -1.97 -11.85 -3.85
CA ASN A 57 -1.65 -11.34 -5.18
C ASN A 57 -1.23 -12.46 -6.15
N GLY A 58 -1.60 -12.32 -7.42
CA GLY A 58 -1.30 -13.29 -8.49
C GLY A 58 -2.54 -13.96 -9.09
N ARG A 59 -2.32 -14.89 -10.01
CA ARG A 59 -3.40 -15.66 -10.67
C ARG A 59 -3.61 -17.00 -9.96
N PRO A 60 -4.85 -17.47 -9.77
CA PRO A 60 -5.10 -18.84 -9.31
C PRO A 60 -4.39 -19.85 -10.25
N PRO A 61 -3.78 -20.93 -9.75
CA PRO A 61 -3.59 -21.28 -8.34
C PRO A 61 -2.37 -20.62 -7.68
N PHE A 62 -1.50 -19.94 -8.42
CA PHE A 62 -0.20 -19.41 -7.97
C PHE A 62 -0.26 -18.08 -7.20
N LYS A 63 -1.35 -17.83 -6.47
CA LYS A 63 -1.47 -16.64 -5.61
C LYS A 63 -0.51 -16.73 -4.44
N GLN A 64 0.10 -15.60 -4.07
CA GLN A 64 1.01 -15.49 -2.94
C GLN A 64 0.53 -14.41 -1.97
N CYS A 65 0.81 -14.58 -0.69
CA CYS A 65 0.44 -13.62 0.33
C CYS A 65 1.47 -12.46 0.39
N PHE A 66 0.98 -11.23 0.28
CA PHE A 66 1.76 -10.01 0.44
C PHE A 66 1.21 -9.21 1.62
N CYS A 67 2.08 -8.90 2.57
CA CYS A 67 1.76 -8.05 3.71
C CYS A 67 1.87 -6.57 3.34
N THR A 68 0.91 -5.77 3.78
CA THR A 68 0.80 -4.34 3.48
C THR A 68 0.98 -3.49 4.73
N LYS A 69 1.70 -2.38 4.61
CA LYS A 69 1.79 -1.35 5.65
C LYS A 69 1.94 0.04 5.04
N PRO A 70 1.52 1.12 5.73
CA PRO A 70 1.82 2.47 5.26
C PRO A 70 3.35 2.64 5.14
N CYS A 71 3.80 3.15 4.00
CA CYS A 71 5.20 3.49 3.83
C CYS A 71 5.51 4.67 4.76
N LYS A 72 6.40 4.47 5.73
CA LYS A 72 6.94 5.61 6.47
C LYS A 72 7.87 6.37 5.53
N ARG A 73 7.63 7.68 5.37
CA ARG A 73 8.54 8.59 4.65
C ARG A 73 9.73 8.95 5.55
N GLU A 74 10.37 7.95 6.12
CA GLU A 74 11.58 8.13 6.90
C GLU A 74 12.75 8.25 5.93
N ARG A 75 13.44 9.39 5.99
CA ARG A 75 14.71 9.63 5.29
C ARG A 75 15.59 8.41 5.50
N ALA A 76 15.87 7.68 4.42
CA ALA A 76 16.95 6.72 4.26
C ALA A 76 17.53 6.16 5.58
N ASP A 77 16.73 5.44 6.35
CA ASP A 77 17.28 4.51 7.35
C ASP A 77 17.52 3.19 6.62
N ALA A 78 18.80 2.87 6.51
CA ALA A 78 19.34 1.77 5.73
C ALA A 78 19.07 0.40 6.37
N THR A 79 17.83 0.08 6.74
CA THR A 79 17.51 -1.21 7.39
C THR A 79 16.24 -1.92 6.90
N LEU A 80 15.67 -1.55 5.75
CA LEU A 80 14.73 -2.41 5.01
C LEU A 80 15.20 -2.66 3.59
N ARG A 81 16.43 -3.15 3.49
CA ARG A 81 17.01 -3.74 2.29
C ARG A 81 17.05 -5.25 2.46
N SER A 82 15.97 -5.93 2.12
CA SER A 82 16.01 -7.31 1.60
C SER A 82 14.61 -7.84 1.33
N SER A 83 14.20 -7.80 0.07
CA SER A 83 13.49 -8.88 -0.64
C SER A 83 13.36 -8.44 -2.09
N GLY A 84 14.48 -8.54 -2.79
CA GLY A 84 14.64 -8.17 -4.18
C GLY A 84 15.90 -8.80 -4.74
N LEU A 85 15.97 -10.13 -4.70
CA LEU A 85 16.64 -11.02 -5.64
C LEU A 85 15.87 -12.35 -5.63
#